data_AF-A0A2V8M1L5-F1
#
_entry.id   AF-A0A2V8M1L5-F1
#
_cell.length_a   1.000
_cell.length_b   1.000
_cell.length_c   1.000
_cell.angle_alpha   90.00
_cell.angle_beta   90.00
_cell.angle_gamma   90.00
#
_symmetry.space_group_name_H-M   'P 1'
#
loop_
_entity.id
_entity.type
_entity.pdbx_description
1 polymer ?
#
loop_
_entity_poly.entity_id
_entity_poly.type
_entity_poly.pdbx_seq_one_letter_code
_entity_poly.pdbx_strand_id
1 'polypeptide(L)'
;DLLVISNALGAPRMNQPEASNPAFTDAECDAMRDWVKGGGALLLIADHAPMGAANQILAQRFGVDMRSAFTADSVNYDKESGNHGFLVYSRDNGLLMDHPITKGRDASERINRVMTFTGQSIKGPAGSTVLLNSPRWADAVTAAERHESSAGRHDGAGSGS
;
A
#
# COMPACT_ATOMS: atom_id res chain seq x y z
N ASP A 1 7.08 -23.51 1.03
CA ASP A 1 6.95 -22.70 2.25
C ASP A 1 6.34 -21.34 1.95
N LEU A 2 5.47 -20.86 2.84
CA LEU A 2 4.84 -19.54 2.75
C LEU A 2 5.15 -18.77 4.04
N LEU A 3 5.65 -17.55 3.89
CA LEU A 3 5.76 -16.59 4.97
C LEU A 3 4.69 -15.51 4.79
N VAL A 4 4.00 -15.19 5.88
CA VAL A 4 3.05 -14.09 5.94
C VAL A 4 3.60 -13.03 6.89
N ILE A 5 3.75 -11.80 6.39
CA ILE A 5 4.12 -10.63 7.18
C ILE A 5 2.92 -9.69 7.13
N SER A 6 2.41 -9.32 8.31
CA SER A 6 1.25 -8.44 8.42
C SER A 6 1.58 -7.23 9.27
N ASN A 7 1.59 -6.05 8.64
CA ASN A 7 1.71 -4.75 9.29
C ASN A 7 2.93 -4.64 10.23
N ALA A 8 4.09 -5.15 9.78
CA ALA A 8 5.34 -5.01 10.52
C ALA A 8 5.72 -3.53 10.69
N LEU A 9 6.36 -3.21 11.82
CA LEU A 9 6.70 -1.85 12.24
C LEU A 9 8.18 -1.77 12.62
N GLY A 10 8.78 -0.58 12.52
CA GLY A 10 10.12 -0.30 13.04
C GLY A 10 10.18 -0.22 14.58
N ALA A 11 9.04 -0.31 15.27
CA ALA A 11 8.93 -0.23 16.71
C ALA A 11 7.83 -1.16 17.25
N PRO A 12 7.86 -1.53 18.56
CA PRO A 12 6.86 -2.42 19.15
C PRO A 12 5.42 -1.85 19.15
N ARG A 13 5.24 -0.54 18.99
CA ARG A 13 3.91 0.10 18.96
C ARG A 13 3.84 1.16 17.87
N MET A 14 2.68 1.22 17.21
CA MET A 14 2.39 2.15 16.12
C MET A 14 2.48 3.64 16.51
N ASN A 15 2.27 3.98 17.79
CA ASN A 15 2.31 5.36 18.27
C ASN A 15 3.72 5.86 18.64
N GLN A 16 4.76 5.06 18.40
CA GLN A 16 6.14 5.47 18.65
C GLN A 16 6.70 6.22 17.44
N PRO A 17 7.59 7.21 17.64
CA PRO A 17 8.24 7.94 16.55
C PRO A 17 8.95 7.02 15.55
N GLU A 18 9.51 5.91 16.03
CA GLU A 18 10.28 4.94 15.26
C GLU A 18 9.38 3.92 14.51
N ALA A 19 8.05 3.98 14.64
CA ALA A 19 7.15 3.01 14.03
C ALA A 19 7.29 2.95 12.50
N SER A 20 7.62 4.08 11.87
CA SER A 20 7.87 4.20 10.42
C SER A 20 9.29 3.83 10.00
N ASN A 21 10.21 3.58 10.94
CA ASN A 21 11.55 3.11 10.61
C ASN A 21 11.47 1.73 9.95
N PRO A 22 12.50 1.33 9.17
CA PRO A 22 12.54 0.00 8.57
C PRO A 22 12.25 -1.10 9.58
N ALA A 23 11.24 -1.93 9.31
CA ALA A 23 10.90 -3.08 10.15
C ALA A 23 11.94 -4.20 10.04
N PHE A 24 12.77 -4.15 9.00
CA PHE A 24 13.78 -5.15 8.66
C PHE A 24 15.08 -4.46 8.27
N THR A 25 16.19 -5.15 8.55
CA THR A 25 17.51 -4.78 8.07
C THR A 25 17.67 -5.11 6.59
N ASP A 26 18.64 -4.47 5.91
CA ASP A 26 18.99 -4.80 4.52
C ASP A 26 19.31 -6.27 4.32
N ALA A 27 20.01 -6.89 5.28
CA ALA A 27 20.39 -8.30 5.22
C ALA A 27 19.17 -9.23 5.31
N GLU A 28 18.18 -8.91 6.16
CA GLU A 28 16.93 -9.66 6.22
C GLU A 28 16.11 -9.51 4.94
N CYS A 29 16.06 -8.32 4.36
CA CYS A 29 15.39 -8.09 3.09
C CYS A 29 16.04 -8.84 1.93
N ASP A 30 17.37 -8.86 1.86
CA ASP A 30 18.11 -9.60 0.84
C ASP A 30 17.95 -11.12 1.01
N ALA A 31 17.99 -11.61 2.24
CA ALA A 31 17.71 -13.02 2.53
C ALA A 31 16.28 -13.41 2.13
N MET A 32 15.29 -12.56 2.41
CA MET A 32 13.90 -12.77 1.99
C MET A 32 13.77 -12.85 0.47
N ARG A 33 14.38 -11.90 -0.25
CA ARG A 33 14.42 -11.88 -1.71
C ARG A 33 15.02 -13.17 -2.27
N ASP A 34 16.15 -13.60 -1.73
CA ASP A 34 16.87 -14.77 -2.24
C ASP A 34 16.12 -16.07 -1.94
N TRP A 35 15.48 -16.17 -0.78
CA TRP A 35 14.59 -17.28 -0.45
C TRP A 35 13.37 -17.35 -1.38
N VAL A 36 12.70 -16.22 -1.67
CA VAL A 36 11.59 -16.18 -2.64
C VAL A 36 12.08 -16.59 -4.04
N LYS A 37 13.24 -16.09 -4.48
CA LYS A 37 13.85 -16.51 -5.76
C LYS A 37 14.20 -18.00 -5.78
N GLY A 38 14.50 -18.60 -4.63
CA GLY A 38 14.73 -20.03 -4.46
C GLY A 38 13.47 -20.90 -4.44
N GLY A 39 12.28 -20.31 -4.58
CA GLY A 39 10.99 -21.02 -4.61
C GLY A 39 10.13 -20.84 -3.36
N GLY A 40 10.54 -20.02 -2.40
CA GLY A 40 9.70 -19.56 -1.31
C GLY A 40 8.58 -18.62 -1.78
N ALA A 41 7.53 -18.47 -0.96
CA ALA A 41 6.44 -17.53 -1.24
C ALA A 41 6.26 -16.53 -0.09
N LEU A 42 6.12 -15.25 -0.42
CA LEU A 42 5.85 -14.17 0.54
C LEU A 42 4.47 -13.56 0.29
N LEU A 43 3.66 -13.48 1.34
CA LEU A 43 2.49 -12.61 1.40
C LEU A 43 2.81 -11.45 2.36
N LEU A 44 3.01 -10.26 1.80
CA LEU A 44 3.25 -9.03 2.55
C LEU A 44 1.98 -8.17 2.58
N ILE A 45 1.49 -7.89 3.78
CA ILE A 45 0.36 -7.00 4.04
C ILE A 45 0.90 -5.78 4.77
N ALA A 46 0.78 -4.60 4.16
CA ALA A 46 1.20 -3.35 4.76
C ALA A 46 0.17 -2.27 4.43
N ASP A 47 -0.49 -1.76 5.47
CA ASP A 47 -1.38 -0.60 5.39
C ASP A 47 -0.58 0.69 5.05
N HIS A 48 -1.22 1.85 5.09
CA HIS A 48 -0.57 3.17 5.07
C HIS A 48 0.46 3.33 6.21
N ALA A 49 1.15 4.48 6.24
CA ALA A 49 2.12 4.79 7.28
C ALA A 49 1.48 4.65 8.69
N PRO A 50 2.19 4.06 9.67
CA PRO A 50 3.63 3.77 9.62
C PRO A 50 4.01 2.44 8.93
N MET A 51 3.07 1.50 8.77
CA MET A 51 3.35 0.16 8.23
C MET A 51 3.91 0.20 6.81
N GLY A 52 3.31 1.00 5.92
CA GLY A 52 3.80 1.13 4.55
C GLY A 52 5.23 1.64 4.47
N ALA A 53 5.57 2.63 5.31
CA ALA A 53 6.92 3.20 5.37
C ALA A 53 7.94 2.17 5.90
N ALA A 54 7.58 1.49 6.98
CA ALA A 54 8.45 0.49 7.61
C ALA A 54 8.76 -0.71 6.71
N ASN A 55 7.84 -1.06 5.78
CA ASN A 55 7.98 -2.20 4.87
C ASN A 55 8.54 -1.82 3.49
N GLN A 56 8.74 -0.53 3.21
CA GLN A 56 9.18 -0.06 1.89
C GLN A 56 10.50 -0.68 1.45
N ILE A 57 11.46 -0.85 2.37
CA ILE A 57 12.78 -1.43 2.07
C ILE A 57 12.69 -2.89 1.58
N LEU A 58 11.75 -3.67 2.14
CA LEU A 58 11.49 -5.05 1.73
C LEU A 58 10.75 -5.07 0.40
N ALA A 59 9.70 -4.26 0.24
CA ALA A 59 8.91 -4.16 -0.99
C ALA A 59 9.78 -3.78 -2.20
N GLN A 60 10.71 -2.84 -2.02
CA GLN A 60 11.64 -2.40 -3.06
C GLN A 60 12.56 -3.52 -3.57
N ARG A 61 12.90 -4.54 -2.74
CA ARG A 61 13.66 -5.71 -3.22
C ARG A 61 12.92 -6.53 -4.27
N PHE A 62 11.60 -6.40 -4.32
CA PHE A 62 10.72 -7.02 -5.32
C PHE A 62 10.26 -6.02 -6.39
N GLY A 63 10.80 -4.80 -6.41
CA GLY A 63 10.42 -3.74 -7.35
C GLY A 63 9.03 -3.17 -7.12
N VAL A 64 8.47 -3.35 -5.92
CA VAL A 64 7.15 -2.81 -5.55
C VAL A 64 7.34 -1.43 -4.93
N ASP A 65 6.75 -0.42 -5.56
CA ASP A 65 6.68 0.94 -5.03
C ASP A 65 5.50 1.05 -4.05
N MET A 66 5.79 1.48 -2.83
CA MET A 66 4.81 1.80 -1.78
C MET A 66 4.78 3.30 -1.54
N ARG A 67 3.59 3.90 -1.51
CA ARG A 67 3.47 5.35 -1.25
C ARG A 67 3.36 5.71 0.23
N SER A 68 2.97 4.75 1.08
CA SER A 68 2.78 4.94 2.52
C SER A 68 1.69 5.96 2.90
N ALA A 69 0.93 6.47 1.95
CA ALA A 69 -0.17 7.41 2.16
C ALA A 69 -1.52 6.71 2.05
N PHE A 70 -2.56 7.29 2.65
CA PHE A 70 -3.93 6.79 2.54
C PHE A 70 -4.42 6.85 1.09
N THR A 71 -5.03 5.76 0.61
CA THR A 71 -5.76 5.77 -0.66
C THR A 71 -7.24 6.04 -0.44
N ALA A 72 -7.80 6.95 -1.23
CA ALA A 72 -9.24 7.23 -1.26
C ALA A 72 -9.77 7.32 -2.70
N ASP A 73 -11.05 7.02 -2.89
CA ASP A 73 -11.76 7.20 -4.16
C ASP A 73 -13.13 7.83 -3.88
N SER A 74 -13.49 8.90 -4.58
CA SER A 74 -14.80 9.54 -4.47
C SER A 74 -15.87 8.89 -5.37
N VAL A 75 -15.45 8.01 -6.29
CA VAL A 75 -16.31 7.29 -7.20
C VAL A 75 -16.58 5.89 -6.69
N ASN A 76 -15.53 5.08 -6.50
CA ASN A 76 -15.64 3.65 -6.18
C ASN A 76 -15.36 3.37 -4.69
N TYR A 77 -16.14 4.01 -3.82
CA TYR A 77 -16.13 3.75 -2.38
C TYR A 77 -17.45 3.15 -1.90
N ASP A 78 -17.44 2.68 -0.67
CA ASP A 78 -18.61 2.17 0.01
C ASP A 78 -19.61 3.29 0.35
N LYS A 79 -20.70 3.37 -0.42
CA LYS A 79 -21.69 4.44 -0.30
C LYS A 79 -22.50 4.37 1.01
N GLU A 80 -22.61 3.19 1.60
CA GLU A 80 -23.35 2.99 2.85
C GLU A 80 -22.61 3.63 4.03
N SER A 81 -21.31 3.38 4.16
CA SER A 81 -20.48 4.02 5.18
C SER A 81 -20.18 5.50 4.91
N GLY A 82 -20.22 5.93 3.64
CA GLY A 82 -19.81 7.28 3.26
C GLY A 82 -18.28 7.49 3.30
N ASN A 83 -17.50 6.46 3.60
CA ASN A 83 -16.06 6.58 3.80
C ASN A 83 -15.29 6.39 2.50
N HIS A 84 -14.67 7.46 2.00
CA HIS A 84 -13.90 7.41 0.76
C HIS A 84 -12.62 6.56 0.83
N GLY A 85 -12.17 6.16 2.03
CA GLY A 85 -11.07 5.21 2.22
C GLY A 85 -11.51 3.74 2.20
N PHE A 86 -12.82 3.47 2.14
CA PHE A 86 -13.36 2.12 2.03
C PHE A 86 -13.66 1.83 0.57
N LEU A 87 -12.66 1.32 -0.15
CA LEU A 87 -12.70 1.19 -1.59
C LEU A 87 -13.42 -0.09 -2.00
N VAL A 88 -14.19 0.00 -3.08
CA VAL A 88 -15.00 -1.08 -3.60
C VAL A 88 -14.47 -1.51 -4.95
N TYR A 89 -14.03 -2.77 -5.02
CA TYR A 89 -13.60 -3.43 -6.24
C TYR A 89 -14.62 -4.51 -6.59
N SER A 90 -15.29 -4.40 -7.73
CA SER A 90 -16.24 -5.41 -8.18
C SER A 90 -16.04 -5.75 -9.65
N ARG A 91 -16.66 -6.85 -10.08
CA ARG A 91 -16.72 -7.17 -11.51
C ARG A 91 -17.58 -6.16 -12.26
N ASP A 92 -18.65 -5.69 -11.63
CA ASP A 92 -19.60 -4.73 -12.22
C ASP A 92 -18.98 -3.36 -12.48
N ASN A 93 -18.11 -2.88 -11.59
CA ASN A 93 -17.37 -1.63 -11.81
C ASN A 93 -16.06 -1.83 -12.60
N GLY A 94 -15.77 -3.07 -13.00
CA GLY A 94 -14.59 -3.41 -13.80
C GLY A 94 -13.25 -3.25 -13.06
N LEU A 95 -13.26 -3.16 -11.73
CA LEU A 95 -12.04 -2.95 -10.93
C LEU A 95 -11.52 -4.23 -10.27
N LEU A 96 -12.35 -5.27 -10.17
CA LEU A 96 -11.91 -6.60 -9.75
C LEU A 96 -11.41 -7.40 -10.95
N MET A 97 -10.11 -7.61 -11.02
CA MET A 97 -9.45 -8.25 -12.16
C MET A 97 -9.72 -9.74 -12.20
N ASP A 98 -9.73 -10.28 -13.41
CA ASP A 98 -10.01 -11.68 -13.66
C ASP A 98 -8.76 -12.54 -13.47
N HIS A 99 -8.74 -13.37 -12.43
CA HIS A 99 -7.59 -14.19 -12.04
C HIS A 99 -8.08 -15.48 -11.36
N PRO A 100 -7.34 -16.61 -11.39
CA PRO A 100 -7.74 -17.81 -10.64
C PRO A 100 -8.13 -17.55 -9.18
N ILE A 101 -7.42 -16.64 -8.49
CA ILE A 101 -7.74 -16.20 -7.12
C ILE A 101 -9.14 -15.57 -7.03
N THR A 102 -9.53 -14.73 -7.98
CA THR A 102 -10.83 -14.03 -7.96
C THR A 102 -11.95 -14.82 -8.63
N LYS A 103 -11.62 -15.82 -9.45
CA LYS A 103 -12.57 -16.76 -10.07
C LYS A 103 -13.03 -17.85 -9.11
N GLY A 104 -12.13 -18.30 -8.23
CA GLY A 104 -12.34 -19.53 -7.48
C GLY A 104 -12.25 -20.77 -8.36
N ARG A 105 -12.34 -21.95 -7.75
CA ARG A 105 -12.33 -23.24 -8.46
C ARG A 105 -13.64 -23.52 -9.18
N ASP A 106 -14.73 -22.95 -8.68
CA ASP A 106 -16.07 -23.02 -9.25
C ASP A 106 -16.89 -21.76 -8.95
N ALA A 107 -18.14 -21.75 -9.38
CA ALA A 107 -19.03 -20.59 -9.25
C ALA A 107 -19.33 -20.19 -7.79
N SER A 108 -19.26 -21.13 -6.84
CA SER A 108 -19.52 -20.86 -5.41
C SER A 108 -18.38 -20.11 -4.73
N GLU A 109 -17.16 -20.25 -5.26
CA GLU A 109 -15.95 -19.56 -4.77
C GLU A 109 -15.67 -18.24 -5.46
N ARG A 110 -16.50 -17.87 -6.45
CA ARG A 110 -16.28 -16.67 -7.25
C ARG A 110 -16.42 -15.41 -6.40
N ILE A 111 -15.35 -14.64 -6.36
CA ILE A 111 -15.36 -13.31 -5.77
C ILE A 111 -15.96 -12.34 -6.78
N ASN A 112 -17.07 -11.71 -6.41
CA ASN A 112 -17.75 -10.69 -7.23
C ASN A 112 -17.46 -9.27 -6.73
N ARG A 113 -17.13 -9.12 -5.44
CA ARG A 113 -16.89 -7.85 -4.77
C ARG A 113 -15.87 -8.03 -3.65
N VAL A 114 -14.93 -7.11 -3.57
CA VAL A 114 -13.99 -6.91 -2.47
C VAL A 114 -14.16 -5.48 -1.97
N MET A 115 -14.22 -5.32 -0.66
CA MET A 115 -14.11 -4.02 -0.01
C MET A 115 -12.78 -3.99 0.75
N THR A 116 -12.02 -2.91 0.61
CA THR A 116 -10.86 -2.66 1.47
C THR A 116 -11.24 -1.67 2.57
N PHE A 117 -10.52 -1.72 3.69
CA PHE A 117 -10.70 -0.82 4.81
C PHE A 117 -9.38 -0.09 5.02
N THR A 118 -9.29 1.13 4.49
CA THR A 118 -8.01 1.86 4.38
C THR A 118 -6.96 1.09 3.61
N GLY A 119 -5.75 1.64 3.54
CA GLY A 119 -4.67 1.10 2.73
C GLY A 119 -3.79 2.19 2.17
N GLN A 120 -2.78 1.73 1.43
CA GLN A 120 -1.94 2.57 0.60
C GLN A 120 -1.98 2.10 -0.86
N SER A 121 -1.59 3.00 -1.75
CA SER A 121 -1.41 2.69 -3.16
C SER A 121 -0.05 2.04 -3.35
N ILE A 122 -0.03 0.97 -4.15
CA ILE A 122 1.18 0.24 -4.51
C ILE A 122 1.27 0.07 -6.02
N LYS A 123 2.49 -0.02 -6.52
CA LYS A 123 2.75 -0.33 -7.93
C LYS A 123 3.82 -1.40 -8.01
N GLY A 124 3.47 -2.55 -8.56
CA GLY A 124 4.43 -3.63 -8.82
C GLY A 124 5.29 -3.35 -10.06
N PRO A 125 6.38 -4.10 -10.25
CA PRO A 125 7.22 -4.03 -11.44
C PRO A 125 6.46 -4.51 -12.69
N ALA A 126 7.03 -4.27 -13.88
CA ALA A 126 6.49 -4.80 -15.13
C ALA A 126 6.32 -6.33 -15.04
N GLY A 127 5.20 -6.84 -15.53
CA GLY A 127 4.84 -8.26 -15.42
C GLY A 127 4.07 -8.63 -14.14
N SER A 128 3.84 -7.68 -13.22
CA SER A 128 2.96 -7.91 -12.07
C SER A 128 1.52 -8.19 -12.50
N THR A 129 0.86 -9.12 -11.81
CA THR A 129 -0.58 -9.34 -11.95
C THR A 129 -1.33 -8.52 -10.91
N VAL A 130 -2.18 -7.61 -11.37
CA VAL A 130 -3.04 -6.80 -10.50
C VAL A 130 -4.34 -7.55 -10.25
N LEU A 131 -4.76 -7.63 -8.98
CA LEU A 131 -6.06 -8.24 -8.61
C LEU A 131 -7.14 -7.17 -8.37
N LEU A 132 -6.76 -6.07 -7.72
CA LEU A 132 -7.62 -4.94 -7.41
C LEU A 132 -7.06 -3.72 -8.14
N ASN A 133 -7.71 -3.31 -9.22
CA ASN A 133 -7.23 -2.20 -10.04
C ASN A 133 -7.82 -0.88 -9.54
N SER A 134 -6.98 0.13 -9.34
CA SER A 134 -7.43 1.49 -9.09
C SER A 134 -6.98 2.39 -10.25
N PRO A 135 -7.88 2.76 -11.19
CA PRO A 135 -7.53 3.57 -12.36
C PRO A 135 -7.21 5.02 -12.00
N ARG A 136 -7.44 5.42 -10.73
CA ARG A 136 -7.15 6.76 -10.22
C ARG A 136 -6.36 6.63 -8.93
N TRP A 137 -5.06 6.92 -9.03
CA TRP A 137 -4.21 7.18 -7.87
C TRP A 137 -4.66 8.53 -7.28
N ALA A 138 -5.63 8.53 -6.37
CA ALA A 138 -5.89 9.70 -5.55
C ALA A 138 -5.42 9.37 -4.14
N ASP A 139 -4.15 9.68 -3.87
CA ASP A 139 -3.66 9.64 -2.49
C ASP A 139 -4.37 10.78 -1.74
N ALA A 140 -5.06 10.43 -0.66
CA ALA A 140 -5.65 11.41 0.23
C ALA A 140 -4.54 11.96 1.12
N VAL A 141 -4.03 13.15 0.78
CA VAL A 141 -3.10 13.88 1.64
C VAL A 141 -3.84 14.28 2.91
N THR A 142 -3.38 13.75 4.05
CA THR A 142 -3.95 14.09 5.36
C THR A 142 -3.62 15.55 5.72
N ALA A 143 -4.38 16.16 6.63
CA ALA A 143 -4.11 17.52 7.08
C ALA A 143 -2.74 17.66 7.78
N ALA A 144 -2.19 16.57 8.34
CA ALA A 144 -0.87 16.55 8.95
C ALA A 144 0.24 16.82 7.92
N GLU A 145 0.14 16.25 6.72
CA GLU A 145 1.12 16.44 5.64
C GLU A 145 1.02 17.85 4.99
N ARG A 146 -0.14 18.51 5.09
CA ARG A 146 -0.28 19.90 4.62
C ARG A 146 0.49 20.90 5.48
N HIS A 147 0.65 20.63 6.77
CA HIS A 147 1.39 21.51 7.68
C HIS A 147 2.91 21.45 7.43
N GLU A 148 3.44 20.29 7.05
CA GLU A 148 4.86 20.15 6.71
C GLU A 148 5.19 20.78 5.35
N SER A 149 4.28 20.69 4.37
CA SER A 149 4.45 21.30 3.04
C SER A 149 4.45 22.83 3.06
N SER A 150 3.71 23.47 3.97
CA SER A 150 3.61 24.94 4.03
C SER A 150 4.75 25.61 4.81
N ALA A 151 5.50 24.85 5.63
CA ALA A 151 6.62 25.38 6.41
C ALA A 151 7.90 25.59 5.60
N GLY A 152 7.95 25.12 4.33
CA GLY A 152 9.14 25.19 3.46
C GLY A 152 9.19 26.35 2.47
N ARG A 153 8.23 27.30 2.50
CA ARG A 153 8.25 28.49 1.63
C ARG A 153 8.06 29.77 2.44
N HIS A 154 9.16 30.22 3.06
CA HIS A 154 9.33 31.63 3.39
C HIS A 154 10.62 32.14 2.74
N ASP A 155 10.44 32.80 1.61
CA ASP A 155 10.98 34.12 1.24
C ASP A 155 12.45 34.42 1.51
N GLY A 156 13.31 34.02 0.56
CA GLY A 156 14.57 34.72 0.29
C GLY A 156 14.35 35.81 -0.76
N ALA A 157 13.85 36.99 -0.35
CA ALA A 157 13.76 38.17 -1.20
C ALA A 157 14.63 39.32 -0.62
N GLY A 158 15.79 39.49 -1.25
CA GLY A 158 16.65 40.67 -1.47
C GLY A 158 16.60 41.93 -0.59
N SER A 159 17.80 42.40 -0.23
CA SER A 159 18.38 43.72 -0.56
C SER A 159 19.84 43.72 -0.09
N GLY A 160 20.89 44.05 -0.85
CA GLY A 160 20.97 44.97 -1.97
C GLY A 160 21.40 46.35 -1.48
N SER A 161 22.73 46.57 -1.44
CA SER A 161 23.51 47.82 -1.17
C SER A 161 23.30 48.56 0.14
#